data_AF-A0A1W9R2C8-F1
#
_entry.id   AF-A0A1W9R2C8-F1
#
_cell.length_a   1.000
_cell.length_b   1.000
_cell.length_c   1.000
_cell.angle_alpha   90.00
_cell.angle_beta   90.00
_cell.angle_gamma   90.00
#
_symmetry.space_group_name_H-M   'P 1'
#
loop_
_entity.id
_entity.type
_entity.pdbx_description
1 polymer ?
#
loop_
_entity_poly.entity_id
_entity_poly.type
_entity_poly.pdbx_seq_one_letter_code
_entity_poly.pdbx_strand_id
1 'polypeptide(L)'
;MILGISVSVFSQNHSVVPKEIRNYAVKRSLHISQHPTDYTKTPSIPSYKSDFPPEEEIIGNTYYDLQTNTSCQNRFYVYDDGTMGATWTFGIDYPGFSGDRGTGYNYFDGENWGSYPVERIESLRTG
;
A
#
# COMPACT_ATOMS: atom_id res chain seq x y z
N MET A 1 -46.01 56.41 -29.53
CA MET A 1 -46.21 54.96 -29.74
C MET A 1 -45.28 54.54 -30.86
N ILE A 2 -44.10 54.01 -30.54
CA ILE A 2 -43.12 53.55 -31.53
C ILE A 2 -43.01 52.04 -31.38
N LEU A 3 -43.39 51.33 -32.44
CA LEU A 3 -43.32 49.88 -32.54
C LEU A 3 -41.94 49.52 -33.08
N GLY A 4 -41.08 48.94 -32.23
CA GLY A 4 -39.78 48.42 -32.66
C GLY A 4 -39.87 46.93 -32.95
N ILE A 5 -39.54 46.51 -34.16
CA ILE A 5 -39.42 45.09 -34.53
C ILE A 5 -37.93 44.75 -34.57
N SER A 6 -37.51 43.75 -33.80
CA SER A 6 -36.15 43.19 -33.84
C SER A 6 -36.18 41.82 -34.51
N VAL A 7 -35.31 41.61 -35.51
CA VAL A 7 -35.04 40.30 -36.10
C VAL A 7 -33.68 39.83 -35.60
N SER A 8 -33.62 38.63 -35.01
CA SER A 8 -32.38 38.00 -34.58
C SER A 8 -32.16 36.71 -35.38
N VAL A 9 -30.96 36.53 -35.92
CA VAL A 9 -30.54 35.30 -36.59
C VAL A 9 -29.51 34.60 -35.72
N PHE A 10 -29.75 33.33 -35.41
CA PHE A 10 -28.76 32.48 -34.74
C PHE A 10 -28.26 31.44 -35.74
N SER A 11 -26.93 31.34 -35.90
CA SER A 11 -26.28 30.20 -36.55
C SER A 11 -25.36 29.56 -35.53
N GLN A 12 -25.74 28.39 -35.02
CA GLN A 12 -24.84 27.53 -34.25
C GLN A 12 -24.66 26.25 -35.05
N ASN A 13 -23.58 26.16 -35.83
CA ASN A 13 -23.17 24.90 -36.44
C ASN A 13 -22.33 24.12 -35.43
N HIS A 14 -22.86 23.03 -34.91
CA HIS A 14 -22.11 22.13 -34.06
C HIS A 14 -21.08 21.36 -34.90
N SER A 15 -19.86 21.22 -34.39
CA SER A 15 -18.85 20.38 -35.03
C SER A 15 -19.25 18.91 -34.88
N VAL A 16 -19.74 18.30 -35.95
CA VAL A 16 -20.01 16.86 -35.99
C VAL A 16 -18.69 16.12 -36.13
N VAL A 17 -18.38 15.29 -35.15
CA VAL A 17 -17.24 14.36 -35.21
C VAL A 17 -17.54 13.29 -36.27
N PRO A 18 -16.67 13.10 -37.30
CA PRO A 18 -16.84 12.07 -38.32
C PRO A 18 -17.05 10.68 -37.72
N LYS A 19 -17.91 9.87 -38.35
CA LYS A 19 -18.33 8.56 -37.82
C LYS A 19 -17.16 7.61 -37.63
N GLU A 20 -16.10 7.77 -38.42
CA GLU A 20 -14.91 6.91 -38.43
C GLU A 20 -14.09 7.06 -37.13
N ILE A 21 -14.02 8.28 -36.57
CA ILE A 21 -13.30 8.53 -35.32
C ILE A 21 -14.19 8.43 -34.09
N ARG A 22 -15.51 8.58 -34.25
CA ARG A 22 -16.47 8.48 -33.15
C ARG A 22 -16.47 7.10 -32.46
N ASN A 23 -16.17 6.04 -33.22
CA ASN A 23 -16.14 4.66 -32.72
C ASN A 23 -14.73 4.05 -32.78
N TYR A 24 -13.69 4.88 -32.85
CA TYR A 24 -12.31 4.40 -32.87
C TYR A 24 -11.93 3.85 -31.50
N ALA A 25 -11.96 2.53 -31.37
CA ALA A 25 -11.53 1.82 -30.17
C ALA A 25 -10.23 1.07 -30.47
N VAL A 26 -9.17 1.39 -29.73
CA VAL A 26 -7.93 0.61 -29.75
C VAL A 26 -8.03 -0.42 -28.62
N LYS A 27 -7.68 -1.68 -28.91
CA LYS A 27 -7.47 -2.66 -27.85
C LYS A 27 -6.31 -2.18 -26.98
N ARG A 28 -6.64 -1.64 -25.81
CA ARG A 28 -5.63 -1.40 -24.77
C ARG A 28 -5.28 -2.76 -24.19
N SER A 29 -3.99 -3.13 -24.26
CA SER A 29 -3.49 -4.20 -23.39
C SER A 29 -3.74 -3.73 -21.96
N LEU A 30 -4.59 -4.45 -21.23
CA LEU A 30 -4.69 -4.24 -19.80
C LEU A 30 -3.33 -4.61 -19.25
N HIS A 31 -2.60 -3.62 -18.75
CA HIS A 31 -1.62 -3.92 -17.72
C HIS A 31 -2.46 -4.44 -16.56
N ILE A 32 -2.50 -5.77 -16.41
CA ILE A 32 -3.03 -6.39 -15.21
C ILE A 32 -2.12 -5.85 -14.12
N SER A 33 -2.54 -4.77 -13.46
CA SER A 33 -2.01 -4.43 -12.15
C SER A 33 -2.23 -5.71 -11.37
N GLN A 34 -1.16 -6.42 -11.05
CA GLN A 34 -1.22 -7.49 -10.08
C GLN A 34 -1.87 -6.83 -8.87
N HIS A 35 -3.11 -7.22 -8.57
CA HIS A 35 -3.72 -6.76 -7.34
C HIS A 35 -2.79 -7.28 -6.24
N PRO A 36 -2.30 -6.45 -5.32
CA PRO A 36 -1.34 -6.90 -4.29
C PRO A 36 -1.92 -8.01 -3.39
N THR A 37 -3.19 -8.37 -3.57
CA THR A 37 -3.89 -9.46 -2.87
C THR A 37 -4.31 -10.61 -3.79
N ASP A 38 -3.77 -10.73 -5.01
CA ASP A 38 -4.00 -11.91 -5.85
C ASP A 38 -3.12 -13.07 -5.37
N TYR A 39 -3.60 -13.79 -4.35
CA TYR A 39 -2.94 -14.96 -3.76
C TYR A 39 -2.89 -16.18 -4.71
N THR A 40 -3.47 -16.11 -5.92
CA THR A 40 -3.41 -17.20 -6.90
C THR A 40 -2.11 -17.24 -7.69
N LYS A 41 -1.30 -16.18 -7.61
CA LYS A 41 0.04 -16.12 -8.19
C LYS A 41 1.07 -16.13 -7.08
N THR A 42 1.78 -17.24 -6.94
CA THR A 42 3.05 -17.23 -6.20
C THR A 42 3.97 -16.24 -6.93
N PRO A 43 4.51 -15.21 -6.25
CA PRO A 43 5.51 -14.36 -6.86
C PRO A 43 6.69 -15.26 -7.25
N SER A 44 7.05 -15.28 -8.54
CA SER A 44 8.25 -15.95 -9.00
C SER A 44 9.44 -15.12 -8.55
N ILE A 45 9.86 -15.30 -7.29
CA ILE A 45 11.12 -14.76 -6.78
C ILE A 45 12.21 -15.53 -7.55
N PRO A 46 13.13 -14.85 -8.26
CA PRO A 46 14.25 -15.53 -8.88
C PRO A 46 15.00 -16.28 -7.77
N SER A 47 14.91 -17.61 -7.82
CA SER A 47 15.54 -18.53 -6.89
C SER A 47 17.05 -18.37 -7.03
N TYR A 48 17.63 -17.47 -6.23
CA TYR A 48 19.02 -17.60 -5.87
C TYR A 48 19.10 -18.87 -5.03
N LYS A 49 19.66 -19.93 -5.62
CA LYS A 49 20.07 -21.15 -4.93
C LYS A 49 21.22 -20.83 -3.97
N SER A 50 21.02 -19.99 -2.97
CA SER A 50 21.85 -20.05 -1.76
C SER A 50 21.34 -21.26 -0.98
N ASP A 51 22.20 -22.26 -0.83
CA ASP A 51 21.93 -23.66 -0.43
C ASP A 51 21.38 -23.89 1.00
N PHE A 52 20.75 -22.90 1.62
CA PHE A 52 19.90 -23.09 2.79
C PHE A 52 18.70 -22.14 2.65
N PRO A 53 17.44 -22.61 2.76
CA PRO A 53 16.36 -21.67 3.03
C PRO A 53 16.78 -20.91 4.31
N PRO A 54 16.74 -19.57 4.33
CA PRO A 54 16.97 -18.86 5.57
C PRO A 54 16.00 -19.43 6.61
N GLU A 55 16.51 -19.79 7.79
CA GLU A 55 15.62 -20.04 8.92
C GLU A 55 14.85 -18.74 9.16
N GLU A 56 13.53 -18.81 8.96
CA GLU A 56 12.63 -17.70 9.16
C GLU A 56 11.95 -17.85 10.52
N GLU A 57 11.88 -16.75 11.26
CA GLU A 57 11.15 -16.68 12.51
C GLU A 57 10.16 -15.53 12.42
N ILE A 58 8.89 -15.81 12.68
CA ILE A 58 7.87 -14.77 12.79
C ILE A 58 8.04 -14.15 14.16
N ILE A 59 8.32 -12.85 14.22
CA ILE A 59 8.59 -12.12 15.47
C ILE A 59 7.44 -11.19 15.87
N GLY A 60 6.38 -11.15 15.07
CA GLY A 60 5.20 -10.34 15.32
C GLY A 60 4.31 -10.20 14.09
N ASN A 61 3.16 -9.56 14.28
CA ASN A 61 2.14 -9.39 13.25
C ASN A 61 1.75 -7.92 13.08
N THR A 62 1.27 -7.58 11.88
CA THR A 62 0.61 -6.31 11.56
C THR A 62 -0.28 -6.52 10.34
N TYR A 63 -1.41 -5.84 10.28
CA TYR A 63 -2.29 -5.77 9.10
C TYR A 63 -2.21 -4.42 8.40
N TYR A 64 -1.34 -3.52 8.89
CA TYR A 64 -1.24 -2.15 8.40
C TYR A 64 -0.48 -2.07 7.06
N ASP A 65 -1.18 -1.69 5.98
CA ASP A 65 -0.63 -1.58 4.62
C ASP A 65 -0.78 -0.18 3.98
N LEU A 66 -1.26 0.82 4.75
CA LEU A 66 -1.55 2.16 4.25
C LEU A 66 -0.30 2.84 3.67
N GLN A 67 -0.36 3.13 2.35
CA GLN A 67 0.77 3.58 1.52
C GLN A 67 1.44 4.88 1.97
N THR A 68 0.81 5.70 2.80
CA THR A 68 1.32 7.02 3.21
C THR A 68 2.48 6.96 4.23
N ASN A 69 2.78 5.78 4.79
CA ASN A 69 3.84 5.62 5.80
C ASN A 69 5.22 5.29 5.20
N THR A 70 5.60 6.03 4.15
CA THR A 70 6.73 5.73 3.24
C THR A 70 8.12 5.73 3.89
N SER A 71 8.35 6.36 5.04
CA SER A 71 9.69 6.39 5.66
C SER A 71 9.90 5.20 6.60
N CYS A 72 10.44 4.11 6.05
CA CYS A 72 10.89 2.97 6.85
C CYS A 72 12.34 3.20 7.30
N GLN A 73 12.57 3.40 8.60
CA GLN A 73 13.91 3.44 9.20
C GLN A 73 14.51 2.04 9.34
N ASN A 74 15.74 1.92 9.87
CA ASN A 74 16.31 0.63 10.25
C ASN A 74 15.39 -0.06 11.28
N ARG A 75 14.91 -1.25 10.94
CA ARG A 75 13.91 -1.99 11.71
C ARG A 75 14.47 -3.17 12.50
N PHE A 76 15.77 -3.38 12.40
CA PHE A 76 16.44 -4.52 13.01
C PHE A 76 17.84 -4.08 13.46
N TYR A 77 18.20 -4.46 14.67
CA TYR A 77 19.50 -4.16 15.25
C TYR A 77 20.03 -5.39 15.98
N VAL A 78 21.31 -5.68 15.81
CA VAL A 78 22.04 -6.75 16.50
C VAL A 78 23.03 -6.09 17.43
N TYR A 79 22.97 -6.44 18.71
CA TYR A 79 23.88 -5.95 19.74
C TYR A 79 25.16 -6.79 19.78
N ASP A 80 26.22 -6.25 20.38
CA ASP A 80 27.53 -6.91 20.45
C ASP A 80 27.51 -8.26 21.21
N ASP A 81 26.53 -8.47 22.08
CA ASP A 81 26.31 -9.70 22.84
C ASP A 81 25.48 -10.76 22.09
N GLY A 82 25.08 -10.48 20.84
CA GLY A 82 24.26 -11.37 20.02
C GLY A 82 22.76 -11.28 20.27
N THR A 83 22.31 -10.43 21.21
CA THR A 83 20.89 -10.11 21.34
C THR A 83 20.43 -9.25 20.16
N MET A 84 19.13 -9.22 19.89
CA MET A 84 18.59 -8.52 18.72
C MET A 84 17.30 -7.79 19.05
N GLY A 85 17.12 -6.60 18.49
CA GLY A 85 15.90 -5.81 18.60
C GLY A 85 15.27 -5.58 17.23
N ALA A 86 13.96 -5.77 17.14
CA ALA A 86 13.22 -5.54 15.91
C ALA A 86 12.03 -4.60 16.16
N THR A 87 11.76 -3.71 15.19
CA THR A 87 10.65 -2.78 15.22
C THR A 87 9.89 -2.78 13.90
N TRP A 88 8.57 -2.63 13.95
CA TRP A 88 7.74 -2.46 12.74
C TRP A 88 6.55 -1.55 13.02
N THR A 89 5.83 -1.16 11.98
CA THR A 89 4.58 -0.43 12.14
C THR A 89 3.52 -1.39 12.67
N PHE A 90 3.12 -1.21 13.93
CA PHE A 90 2.03 -1.96 14.53
C PHE A 90 0.68 -1.41 14.04
N GLY A 91 -0.27 -2.32 13.85
CA GLY A 91 -1.64 -2.01 13.44
C GLY A 91 -2.39 -3.29 13.12
N ILE A 92 -3.12 -3.80 14.10
CA ILE A 92 -3.95 -5.00 14.04
C ILE A 92 -5.46 -4.67 14.05
N ASP A 93 -5.85 -3.44 14.39
CA ASP A 93 -7.22 -2.92 14.37
C ASP A 93 -7.70 -2.63 12.93
N TYR A 94 -7.80 -3.67 12.10
CA TYR A 94 -8.32 -3.54 10.75
C TYR A 94 -9.84 -3.25 10.75
N PRO A 95 -10.37 -2.38 9.86
CA PRO A 95 -9.68 -1.63 8.80
C PRO A 95 -9.22 -0.21 9.20
N GLY A 96 -9.55 0.23 10.41
CA GLY A 96 -9.44 1.64 10.81
C GLY A 96 -8.04 2.05 11.28
N PHE A 97 -7.33 1.14 11.94
CA PHE A 97 -6.00 1.33 12.53
C PHE A 97 -5.89 2.61 13.38
N SER A 98 -7.03 3.05 13.91
CA SER A 98 -7.16 4.38 14.50
C SER A 98 -6.74 4.36 15.96
N GLY A 99 -7.00 3.25 16.65
CA GLY A 99 -6.79 3.09 18.08
C GLY A 99 -5.44 2.53 18.47
N ASP A 100 -4.80 1.74 17.61
CA ASP A 100 -3.68 0.87 17.97
C ASP A 100 -2.37 1.16 17.23
N ARG A 101 -2.43 1.84 16.08
CA ARG A 101 -1.25 2.16 15.27
C ARG A 101 -0.13 2.80 16.09
N GLY A 102 1.08 2.27 15.93
CA GLY A 102 2.28 2.75 16.61
C GLY A 102 3.48 1.86 16.29
N THR A 103 4.40 1.71 17.25
CA THR A 103 5.56 0.83 17.09
C THR A 103 5.30 -0.55 17.69
N GLY A 104 5.45 -1.58 16.86
CA GLY A 104 5.60 -2.96 17.30
C GLY A 104 7.06 -3.19 17.61
N TYR A 105 7.36 -3.84 18.73
CA TYR A 105 8.72 -4.15 19.14
C TYR A 105 8.79 -5.59 19.64
N ASN A 106 9.86 -6.30 19.27
CA ASN A 106 10.20 -7.58 19.88
C ASN A 106 11.72 -7.67 20.08
N TYR A 107 12.13 -8.48 21.04
CA TYR A 107 13.51 -8.64 21.47
C TYR A 107 13.89 -10.11 21.51
N PHE A 108 15.09 -10.42 21.03
CA PHE A 108 15.73 -11.73 21.12
C PHE A 108 16.74 -11.71 22.25
N ASP A 109 16.58 -12.60 23.22
CA ASP A 109 17.38 -12.64 24.46
C ASP A 109 18.72 -13.40 24.33
N GLY A 110 19.06 -13.85 23.13
CA GLY A 110 20.23 -14.71 22.87
C GLY A 110 19.84 -16.17 22.62
N GLU A 111 18.62 -16.57 22.98
CA GLU A 111 18.11 -17.93 22.80
C GLU A 111 16.73 -17.94 22.13
N ASN A 112 15.81 -17.05 22.53
CA ASN A 112 14.43 -17.00 22.05
C ASN A 112 13.97 -15.56 21.76
N TRP A 113 13.01 -15.43 20.83
CA TRP A 113 12.24 -14.20 20.69
C TRP A 113 11.15 -14.11 21.77
N GLY A 114 10.86 -12.89 22.19
CA GLY A 114 9.73 -12.61 23.07
C GLY A 114 8.38 -12.91 22.43
N SER A 115 7.33 -12.92 23.27
CA SER A 115 5.96 -13.03 22.79
C SER A 115 5.60 -11.86 21.88
N TYR A 116 4.74 -12.11 20.88
CA TYR A 116 4.33 -11.07 19.95
C TYR A 116 3.61 -9.94 20.69
N PRO A 117 3.89 -8.68 20.34
CA PRO A 117 3.19 -7.55 20.94
C PRO A 117 1.71 -7.60 20.56
N VAL A 118 0.84 -7.33 21.55
CA VAL A 118 -0.61 -7.22 21.38
C VAL A 118 -1.08 -5.76 21.30
N GLU A 119 -0.18 -4.83 21.56
CA GLU A 119 -0.37 -3.39 21.49
C GLU A 119 0.94 -2.71 21.07
N ARG A 120 0.86 -1.44 20.65
CA ARG A 120 2.03 -0.60 20.44
C ARG A 120 2.80 -0.39 21.75
N ILE A 121 4.10 -0.14 21.66
CA ILE A 121 4.94 0.13 22.83
C ILE A 121 4.72 1.53 23.44
N GLU A 122 4.27 2.51 22.65
CA GLU A 122 4.05 3.88 23.13
C GLU A 122 2.64 4.09 23.72
N SER A 123 2.53 4.90 24.77
CA SER A 123 1.22 5.29 25.32
C SER A 123 0.40 6.15 24.36
N LEU A 124 1.07 7.02 23.60
CA LEU A 124 0.47 7.91 22.61
C LEU A 124 0.67 7.36 21.20
N ARG A 125 -0.33 7.56 20.35
CA ARG A 125 -0.23 7.24 18.92
C ARG A 125 0.82 8.13 18.28
N THR A 126 1.93 7.53 17.85
CA THR A 126 3.03 8.20 17.14
C THR A 126 3.35 7.43 15.85
N GLY A 127 3.77 8.13 14.79
CA GLY A 127 4.03 7.58 13.45
C GLY A 127 2.82 7.56 12.53
#